data_AF-A0A3M5V7J2-F1
#
_entry.id   AF-A0A3M5V7J2-F1
#
_cell.length_a   1.000
_cell.length_b   1.000
_cell.length_c   1.000
_cell.angle_alpha   90.00
_cell.angle_beta   90.00
_cell.angle_gamma   90.00
#
_symmetry.space_group_name_H-M   'P 1'
#
loop_
_entity.id
_entity.type
_entity.pdbx_description
1 polymer ?
#
loop_
_entity_poly.entity_id
_entity_poly.type
_entity_poly.pdbx_seq_one_letter_code
_entity_poly.pdbx_strand_id
1 'polypeptide(L)' 'MDSSSLKMKVAASIVAISSIHLLRVFMDATNIKPEYLMWYVIIHMTFVISAFAMGYLDKLTKH' A
#
# COMPACT_ATOMS: atom_id res chain seq x y z
N MET A 1 -8.22 -11.41 21.95
CA MET A 1 -8.48 -11.40 20.50
C MET A 1 -7.75 -10.21 19.93
N ASP A 2 -6.58 -10.46 19.35
CA ASP A 2 -5.53 -9.46 19.12
C ASP A 2 -5.90 -8.53 17.96
N SER A 3 -6.66 -7.48 18.28
CA SER A 3 -7.11 -6.46 17.34
C SER A 3 -5.95 -5.75 16.62
N SER A 4 -4.76 -5.72 17.24
CA SER A 4 -3.49 -5.31 16.62
C SER A 4 -3.09 -6.20 15.44
N SER A 5 -3.11 -7.52 15.61
CA SER A 5 -2.79 -8.48 14.53
C SER A 5 -3.80 -8.43 13.39
N LEU A 6 -5.08 -8.18 13.69
CA LEU A 6 -6.13 -8.06 12.69
C LEU A 6 -5.98 -6.77 11.86
N LYS A 7 -5.67 -5.64 12.53
CA LYS A 7 -5.38 -4.36 11.85
C LYS A 7 -4.22 -4.49 10.87
N MET A 8 -3.15 -5.18 11.27
CA MET A 8 -1.99 -5.47 10.40
C MET A 8 -2.36 -6.29 9.17
N LYS A 9 -3.12 -7.38 9.35
CA LYS A 9 -3.57 -8.21 8.23
C LYS A 9 -4.45 -7.43 7.25
N VAL A 10 -5.36 -6.60 7.77
CA VAL A 10 -6.22 -5.76 6.93
C VAL A 10 -5.40 -4.72 6.16
N ALA A 11 -4.47 -4.02 6.82
CA ALA A 11 -3.58 -3.06 6.16
C ALA A 11 -2.74 -3.72 5.05
N ALA A 12 -2.17 -4.90 5.32
CA ALA A 12 -1.41 -5.66 4.32
C ALA A 12 -2.28 -6.05 3.10
N SER A 13 -3.51 -6.51 3.32
CA SER A 13 -4.45 -6.83 2.24
C SER A 13 -4.82 -5.59 1.40
N ILE A 14 -5.01 -4.43 2.03
CA ILE A 14 -5.31 -3.17 1.32
C ILE A 14 -4.13 -2.76 0.42
N VAL A 15 -2.89 -2.85 0.92
CA VAL A 15 -1.69 -2.56 0.12
C VAL A 15 -1.57 -3.51 -1.06
N ALA A 16 -1.80 -4.81 -0.86
CA ALA A 16 -1.73 -5.80 -1.93
C ALA A 16 -2.73 -5.52 -3.06
N ILE A 17 -3.97 -5.14 -2.73
CA ILE A 17 -4.99 -4.76 -3.72
C ILE A 17 -4.56 -3.49 -4.47
N SER A 18 -4.00 -2.50 -3.77
CA SER A 18 -3.46 -1.28 -4.38
C SER A 18 -2.32 -1.58 -5.37
N SER A 19 -1.42 -2.51 -5.05
CA SER A 19 -0.32 -2.91 -5.95
C SER A 19 -0.82 -3.50 -7.27
N ILE A 20 -1.89 -4.32 -7.22
CA ILE A 20 -2.50 -4.89 -8.44
C ILE A 20 -3.09 -3.78 -9.31
N HIS A 21 -3.73 -2.79 -8.69
CA HIS A 21 -4.29 -1.65 -9.42
C HIS A 21 -3.19 -0.83 -10.12
N LEU A 22 -2.09 -0.54 -9.41
CA LEU A 22 -0.95 0.17 -9.98
C LEU A 22 -0.35 -0.59 -11.17
N LEU A 23 -0.19 -1.91 -11.05
CA LEU A 23 0.33 -2.75 -12.15
C LEU A 23 -0.57 -2.70 -13.38
N ARG A 24 -1.90 -2.72 -13.20
CA ARG A 24 -2.85 -2.60 -14.31
C ARG A 24 -2.75 -1.25 -15.01
N VAL A 25 -2.67 -0.16 -14.25
CA VAL A 25 -2.47 1.19 -14.80
C VAL A 25 -1.12 1.31 -15.50
N PHE A 26 -0.09 0.66 -14.96
CA PHE A 26 1.25 0.63 -15.54
C PHE A 26 1.30 -0.18 -16.84
N MET A 27 0.53 -1.26 -16.97
CA MET A 27 0.40 -2.01 -18.22
C MET A 27 -0.30 -1.20 -19.32
N ASP A 28 -1.18 -0.27 -18.96
CA ASP A 28 -1.87 0.64 -19.88
C ASP A 28 -1.19 2.03 -19.97
N ALA A 29 0.07 2.13 -19.51
CA ALA A 29 0.83 3.38 -19.44
C ALA A 29 0.99 4.07 -20.81
N THR A 30 0.89 3.33 -21.91
CA THR A 30 0.97 3.87 -23.27
C THR A 30 -0.27 4.69 -23.66
N ASN A 31 -1.42 4.46 -23.03
CA ASN A 31 -2.65 5.26 -23.24
C ASN A 31 -2.89 6.29 -22.12
N ILE A 32 -2.16 6.20 -21.01
CA ILE A 32 -2.35 7.08 -19.85
C ILE A 32 -1.31 8.20 -19.89
N LYS A 33 -1.73 9.45 -19.63
CA LYS A 33 -0.79 10.57 -19.56
C LYS A 33 0.22 10.33 -18.42
N PRO A 34 1.52 10.62 -18.62
CA PRO A 34 2.57 10.39 -17.63
C PRO A 34 2.30 11.03 -16.26
N GLU A 35 1.62 12.18 -16.27
CA GLU A 35 1.23 12.92 -15.06
C GLU A 35 0.34 12.10 -14.12
N TYR A 36 -0.66 11.40 -14.66
CA TYR A 36 -1.53 10.54 -13.84
C TYR A 36 -0.76 9.33 -13.31
N LEU A 37 0.13 8.77 -14.13
CA LEU A 37 0.95 7.63 -13.74
C LEU A 37 1.85 7.94 -12.55
N MET A 38 2.43 9.15 -12.53
CA MET A 38 3.21 9.64 -11.39
C MET A 38 2.36 9.76 -10.12
N TRP A 39 1.12 10.29 -10.22
CA TRP A 39 0.19 10.37 -9.09
C TRP A 39 -0.19 8.99 -8.54
N TYR A 40 -0.43 8.01 -9.41
CA TYR A 40 -0.72 6.64 -8.96
C TYR A 40 0.44 6.02 -8.18
N VAL A 41 1.69 6.24 -8.64
CA VAL A 41 2.89 5.77 -7.94
C VAL A 41 3.05 6.47 -6.58
N ILE A 42 2.81 7.79 -6.50
CA ILE A 42 2.89 8.56 -5.25
C ILE A 42 1.85 8.06 -4.23
N ILE A 43 0.61 7.84 -4.67
CA ILE A 43 -0.45 7.30 -3.82
C ILE A 43 -0.08 5.90 -3.33
N HIS A 44 0.45 5.05 -4.21
CA HIS A 44 0.88 3.71 -3.83
C HIS A 44 2.02 3.74 -2.81
N MET A 45 3.01 4.62 -2.99
CA MET A 45 4.08 4.83 -2.00
C MET A 45 3.54 5.27 -0.64
N THR A 46 2.51 6.13 -0.62
CA THR A 46 1.85 6.54 0.63
C THR A 46 1.21 5.34 1.37
N PHE A 47 0.60 4.41 0.63
CA PHE A 47 0.06 3.17 1.19
C PHE A 47 1.16 2.23 1.70
N VAL A 48 2.26 2.09 0.97
CA VAL A 48 3.42 1.28 1.39
C VAL A 48 4.02 1.83 2.68
N ILE A 49 4.24 3.15 2.77
CA ILE A 49 4.75 3.81 3.98
C ILE A 49 3.80 3.59 5.16
N SER A 50 2.48 3.70 4.93
CA SER A 50 1.48 3.48 5.98
C SER A 50 1.50 2.05 6.53
N ALA A 51 1.64 1.04 5.65
CA ALA A 51 1.78 -0.35 6.08
C ALA A 51 3.11 -0.62 6.80
N PHE A 52 4.19 0.02 6.38
CA PHE A 52 5.49 -0.09 7.04
C PHE A 52 5.45 0.55 8.44
N ALA A 53 4.82 1.71 8.59
CA ALA A 53 4.60 2.37 9.87
C ALA A 53 3.78 1.48 10.82
N MET A 54 2.68 0.88 10.35
CA MET A 54 1.91 -0.06 11.16
C MET A 54 2.73 -1.29 11.57
N GLY A 55 3.56 -1.84 10.67
CA GLY A 55 4.45 -2.96 10.99
C GLY A 55 5.53 -2.60 12.00
N TYR A 56 6.07 -1.38 11.92
CA TYR A 56 7.05 -0.87 12.87
C TYR A 56 6.43 -0.64 14.26
N LEU A 57 5.21 -0.09 14.33
CA LEU A 57 4.46 0.07 15.57
C LEU A 57 4.13 -1.27 16.23
N ASP A 58 3.75 -2.31 15.47
CA ASP A 58 3.53 -3.67 16.02
C ASP A 58 4.82 -4.24 16.62
N LYS A 59 5.97 -4.03 15.96
CA LYS A 59 7.28 -4.48 16.45
C LYS A 59 7.69 -3.80 17.76
N LEU A 60 7.42 -2.49 17.90
CA LEU A 60 7.70 -1.73 19.12
C LEU A 60 6.77 -2.11 20.28
N THR A 61 5.51 -2.41 20.00
CA THR A 61 4.51 -2.75 21.03
C THR A 61 4.65 -4.19 21.55
N LYS A 62 5.38 -5.04 20.82
CA LYS A 62 5.65 -6.45 21.20
C LYS A 62 6.80 -6.63 22.20
N HIS A 63 7.43 -5.54 22.65
CA HIS A 63 8.46 -5.54 23.69
C HIS A 63 7.90 -5.20 25.06
#